data_AF-A0A1V2QUH9-F1
#
_entry.id   AF-A0A1V2QUH9-F1
#
_cell.length_a   1.000
_cell.length_b   1.000
_cell.length_c   1.000
_cell.angle_alpha   90.00
_cell.angle_beta   90.00
_cell.angle_gamma   90.00
#
_symmetry.space_group_name_H-M   'P 1'
#
loop_
_entity.id
_entity.type
_entity.pdbx_description
1 polymer ?
#
loop_
_entity_poly.entity_id
_entity_poly.type
_entity_poly.pdbx_seq_one_letter_code
_entity_poly.pdbx_strand_id
1 'polypeptide(L)'
;MCRWSRWHHSDFSIESGRIVYRWCVNKLLERSDLGPRLAGQGDDTGRMVTTTGDTRSELVDALVVADASDTGDQIRHAVALFRARGADRHQKRSAVVVLARVLESRRNLLRAELLSKDEDALFMIANKFDIRHQNESQKSDYDEAFLDWMFWWYLATIELTDRLALRGQPAAQPSERA
;
A
#
# COMPACT_ATOMS: atom_id res chain seq x y z
N MET A 1 -33.97 -15.52 41.44
CA MET A 1 -33.00 -14.42 41.67
C MET A 1 -31.87 -14.59 40.65
N CYS A 2 -31.99 -13.96 39.48
CA CYS A 2 -31.01 -14.14 38.40
C CYS A 2 -29.80 -13.23 38.64
N ARG A 3 -28.67 -13.83 39.00
CA ARG A 3 -27.39 -13.14 39.20
C ARG A 3 -26.74 -12.97 37.83
N TRP A 4 -26.78 -11.75 37.29
CA TRP A 4 -25.97 -11.35 36.15
C TRP A 4 -24.50 -11.54 36.52
N SER A 5 -23.80 -12.45 35.84
CA SER A 5 -22.34 -12.56 35.99
C SER A 5 -21.74 -11.27 35.41
N ARG A 6 -21.19 -10.46 36.30
CA ARG A 6 -20.42 -9.25 35.98
C ARG A 6 -19.22 -9.72 35.16
N TRP A 7 -19.23 -9.46 33.85
CA TRP A 7 -18.07 -9.70 33.00
C TRP A 7 -16.90 -8.90 33.58
N HIS A 8 -15.89 -9.60 34.11
CA HIS A 8 -14.69 -8.99 34.63
C HIS A 8 -13.83 -8.55 33.44
N HIS A 9 -13.88 -7.26 33.12
CA HIS A 9 -13.17 -6.67 32.00
C HIS A 9 -11.65 -6.57 32.22
N SER A 10 -11.18 -6.91 33.42
CA SER A 10 -9.78 -6.81 33.87
C SER A 10 -8.84 -7.84 33.23
N ASP A 11 -9.37 -8.93 32.70
CA ASP A 11 -8.57 -10.08 32.27
C ASP A 11 -8.51 -10.22 30.74
N PHE A 12 -9.14 -9.30 30.00
CA PHE A 12 -9.13 -9.35 28.54
C PHE A 12 -7.85 -8.75 27.98
N SER A 13 -7.19 -9.51 27.10
CA SER A 13 -6.16 -8.96 26.23
C SER A 13 -6.78 -7.93 25.29
N ILE A 14 -6.44 -6.66 25.49
CA ILE A 14 -6.92 -5.54 24.66
C ILE A 14 -6.53 -5.76 23.20
N GLU A 15 -5.33 -6.28 22.94
CA GLU A 15 -4.84 -6.56 21.60
C GLU A 15 -5.68 -7.63 20.90
N SER A 16 -5.91 -8.76 21.58
CA SER A 16 -6.77 -9.83 21.05
C SER A 16 -8.21 -9.34 20.85
N GLY A 17 -8.72 -8.52 21.78
CA GLY A 17 -10.05 -7.89 21.66
C GLY A 17 -10.18 -6.99 20.44
N ARG A 18 -9.15 -6.19 20.13
CA ARG A 18 -9.12 -5.34 18.92
C ARG A 18 -9.13 -6.17 17.63
N ILE A 19 -8.39 -7.27 17.60
CA ILE A 19 -8.35 -8.19 16.46
C ILE A 19 -9.74 -8.80 16.23
N VAL A 20 -10.36 -9.37 17.28
CA VAL A 20 -11.69 -9.99 17.21
C VAL A 20 -12.76 -8.97 16.82
N TYR A 21 -12.75 -7.78 17.42
CA TYR A 21 -13.67 -6.70 17.09
C TYR A 21 -13.59 -6.34 15.60
N ARG A 22 -12.39 -6.10 15.09
CA ARG A 22 -12.18 -5.75 13.68
C ARG A 22 -12.63 -6.87 12.75
N TRP A 23 -12.37 -8.13 13.10
CA TRP A 23 -12.85 -9.27 12.32
C TRP A 23 -14.38 -9.34 12.26
N CYS A 24 -15.06 -9.21 13.40
CA CYS A 24 -16.53 -9.20 13.48
C CYS A 24 -17.14 -8.06 12.67
N VAL A 25 -16.60 -6.85 12.80
CA VAL A 25 -17.07 -5.67 12.06
C VAL A 25 -16.84 -5.85 10.55
N ASN A 26 -15.67 -6.34 10.14
CA ASN A 26 -15.40 -6.61 8.73
C ASN A 26 -16.35 -7.66 8.15
N LYS A 27 -16.69 -8.72 8.91
CA LYS A 27 -17.70 -9.72 8.50
C LYS A 27 -19.10 -9.13 8.32
N LEU A 28 -19.43 -8.09 9.07
CA LEU A 28 -20.69 -7.36 8.90
C LEU A 28 -20.65 -6.46 7.66
N LEU A 29 -19.54 -5.72 7.47
CA LEU A 29 -19.35 -4.82 6.33
C LEU A 29 -19.29 -5.58 4.99
N GLU A 30 -18.68 -6.76 4.95
CA GLU A 30 -18.63 -7.66 3.77
C GLU A 30 -20.03 -8.08 3.28
N ARG A 31 -21.05 -8.05 4.15
CA ARG A 31 -22.44 -8.35 3.78
C ARG A 31 -23.19 -7.16 3.20
N SER A 32 -22.57 -5.98 3.21
CA SER A 32 -23.15 -4.75 2.69
C SER A 32 -22.50 -4.38 1.36
N ASP A 33 -23.30 -3.87 0.42
CA ASP A 33 -22.81 -3.39 -0.89
C ASP A 33 -22.03 -2.07 -0.79
N LEU A 34 -21.70 -1.62 0.41
CA LEU A 34 -21.06 -0.32 0.64
C LEU A 34 -19.58 -0.35 0.25
N GLY A 35 -18.92 -1.51 0.31
CA GLY A 35 -17.49 -1.70 -0.02
C GLY A 35 -16.40 -1.25 0.99
N PRO A 36 -16.68 -0.64 2.17
CA PRO A 36 -15.63 -0.29 3.11
C PRO A 36 -15.24 -1.47 4.02
N ARG A 37 -14.03 -1.41 4.57
CA ARG A 37 -13.48 -2.35 5.56
C ARG A 37 -12.71 -1.59 6.63
N LEU A 38 -12.54 -2.15 7.81
CA LEU A 38 -11.55 -1.70 8.79
C LEU A 38 -10.17 -2.29 8.45
N ALA A 39 -9.17 -1.42 8.26
CA ALA A 39 -7.81 -1.82 7.90
C ALA A 39 -7.16 -2.70 8.98
N GLY A 40 -6.53 -3.77 8.51
CA GLY A 40 -5.91 -4.82 9.32
C GLY A 40 -4.48 -4.53 9.76
N GLN A 41 -3.74 -3.85 8.90
CA GLN A 41 -2.29 -3.68 8.94
C GLN A 41 -1.93 -2.31 8.33
N GLY A 42 -0.73 -1.80 8.59
CA GLY A 42 -0.25 -0.51 8.04
C GLY A 42 -0.69 0.72 8.84
N ASP A 43 -0.38 1.91 8.33
CA ASP A 43 -0.59 3.19 9.02
C ASP A 43 -2.06 3.54 9.25
N ASP A 44 -2.96 2.94 8.47
CA ASP A 44 -4.40 3.09 8.54
C ASP A 44 -5.08 2.03 9.44
N THR A 45 -4.32 1.18 10.12
CA THR A 45 -4.84 0.12 11.03
C THR A 45 -6.00 0.63 11.89
N GLY A 46 -7.16 -0.03 11.78
CA GLY A 46 -8.37 0.31 12.53
C GLY A 46 -9.22 1.45 11.96
N ARG A 47 -8.77 2.11 10.88
CA ARG A 47 -9.55 3.10 10.13
C ARG A 47 -10.42 2.42 9.08
N MET A 48 -11.53 3.06 8.74
CA MET A 48 -12.40 2.63 7.65
C MET A 48 -11.78 3.02 6.32
N VAL A 49 -11.61 2.05 5.43
CA VAL A 49 -10.93 2.17 4.15
C VAL A 49 -11.78 1.60 3.04
N THR A 50 -11.62 2.14 1.84
CA THR A 50 -12.23 1.55 0.64
C THR A 50 -11.42 0.34 0.21
N THR A 51 -12.12 -0.76 -0.10
CA THR A 51 -11.49 -2.00 -0.57
C THR A 51 -11.58 -2.06 -2.08
N THR A 52 -10.51 -2.49 -2.74
CA THR A 52 -10.54 -2.86 -4.16
C THR A 52 -10.66 -4.38 -4.28
N GLY A 53 -11.07 -4.89 -5.43
CA GLY A 53 -11.31 -6.34 -5.61
C GLY A 53 -10.15 -7.22 -5.10
N ASP A 54 -10.48 -8.45 -4.72
CA ASP A 54 -9.66 -9.32 -3.85
C ASP A 54 -8.16 -9.34 -4.17
N THR A 55 -7.79 -9.52 -5.45
CA THR A 55 -6.37 -9.59 -5.87
C THR A 55 -5.58 -8.29 -5.63
N ARG A 56 -6.21 -7.12 -5.75
CA ARG A 56 -5.54 -5.84 -5.47
C ARG A 56 -5.37 -5.60 -3.98
N SER A 57 -6.33 -6.08 -3.18
CA SER A 57 -6.22 -6.03 -1.73
C SER A 57 -5.10 -6.95 -1.22
N GLU A 58 -4.95 -8.14 -1.79
CA GLU A 58 -3.83 -9.06 -1.48
C GLU A 58 -2.46 -8.43 -1.79
N LEU A 59 -2.33 -7.75 -2.94
CA LEU A 59 -1.11 -7.02 -3.32
C LEU A 59 -0.73 -5.96 -2.27
N VAL A 60 -1.71 -5.17 -1.81
CA VAL A 60 -1.50 -4.15 -0.78
C VAL A 60 -1.04 -4.80 0.52
N ASP A 61 -1.73 -5.85 0.97
CA ASP A 61 -1.41 -6.53 2.21
C ASP A 61 0.01 -7.13 2.16
N ALA A 62 0.42 -7.71 1.04
CA ALA A 62 1.78 -8.25 0.84
C ALA A 62 2.85 -7.16 1.00
N LEU A 63 2.66 -5.99 0.36
CA LEU A 63 3.64 -4.89 0.41
C LEU A 63 3.68 -4.17 1.75
N VAL A 64 2.53 -4.03 2.43
CA VAL A 64 2.45 -3.39 3.75
C VAL A 64 3.20 -4.22 4.80
N VAL A 65 3.18 -5.55 4.69
CA VAL A 65 3.81 -6.49 5.63
C VAL A 65 5.28 -6.72 5.31
N ALA A 66 5.70 -6.66 4.04
CA ALA A 66 7.01 -7.15 3.62
C ALA A 66 8.21 -6.30 4.07
N ASP A 67 8.06 -4.98 4.25
CA ASP A 67 9.20 -4.09 4.38
C ASP A 67 9.16 -3.21 5.64
N ALA A 68 10.09 -3.45 6.58
CA ALA A 68 10.28 -2.64 7.79
C ALA A 68 11.24 -1.46 7.60
N SER A 69 11.75 -1.23 6.39
CA SER A 69 12.61 -0.10 6.07
C SER A 69 11.83 1.21 5.88
N ASP A 70 12.56 2.32 5.76
CA ASP A 70 12.02 3.64 5.38
C ASP A 70 11.25 3.58 4.04
N THR A 71 11.63 2.67 3.13
CA THR A 71 10.88 2.45 1.88
C THR A 71 9.51 1.82 2.16
N GLY A 72 9.45 0.87 3.08
CA GLY A 72 8.20 0.28 3.54
C GLY A 72 7.27 1.29 4.21
N ASP A 73 7.80 2.23 4.99
CA ASP A 73 7.03 3.32 5.59
C ASP A 73 6.43 4.24 4.52
N GLN A 74 7.19 4.59 3.48
CA GLN A 74 6.69 5.37 2.36
C GLN A 74 5.55 4.66 1.60
N ILE A 75 5.68 3.34 1.40
CA ILE A 75 4.63 2.53 0.75
C ILE A 75 3.38 2.49 1.63
N ARG A 76 3.50 2.22 2.93
CA ARG A 76 2.38 2.22 3.89
C ARG A 76 1.65 3.56 3.90
N HIS A 77 2.40 4.66 3.93
CA HIS A 77 1.84 6.00 3.89
C HIS A 77 1.06 6.27 2.60
N ALA A 78 1.63 5.92 1.45
CA ALA A 78 0.96 6.10 0.15
C ALA A 78 -0.33 5.28 0.05
N VAL A 79 -0.31 4.02 0.51
CA VAL A 79 -1.48 3.15 0.57
C VAL A 79 -2.57 3.76 1.46
N ALA A 80 -2.21 4.25 2.64
CA ALA A 80 -3.14 4.85 3.57
C ALA A 80 -3.80 6.12 3.00
N LEU A 81 -3.04 6.98 2.32
CA LEU A 81 -3.56 8.15 1.61
C LEU A 81 -4.57 7.77 0.52
N PHE A 82 -4.24 6.76 -0.27
CA PHE A 82 -5.07 6.32 -1.39
C PHE A 82 -6.38 5.65 -0.94
N ARG A 83 -6.32 4.86 0.14
CA ARG A 83 -7.47 4.10 0.68
C ARG A 83 -8.34 4.86 1.67
N ALA A 84 -7.90 6.06 2.07
CA ALA A 84 -8.64 6.91 2.99
C ALA A 84 -10.09 7.10 2.50
N ARG A 85 -11.06 6.96 3.41
CA ARG A 85 -12.46 7.16 3.07
C ARG A 85 -12.69 8.60 2.61
N GLY A 86 -13.11 8.76 1.36
CA GLY A 86 -13.28 10.08 0.73
C GLY A 86 -11.98 10.69 0.23
N ALA A 87 -10.95 9.87 -0.06
CA ALA A 87 -9.69 10.33 -0.64
C ALA A 87 -9.95 11.20 -1.87
N ASP A 88 -9.56 12.47 -1.77
CA ASP A 88 -9.70 13.41 -2.88
C ASP A 88 -8.55 13.27 -3.89
N ARG A 89 -8.67 14.02 -4.99
CA ARG A 89 -7.67 14.05 -6.06
C ARG A 89 -6.26 14.43 -5.55
N HIS A 90 -6.15 15.32 -4.57
CA HIS A 90 -4.86 15.76 -4.02
C HIS A 90 -4.20 14.66 -3.19
N GLN A 91 -4.99 13.92 -2.42
CA GLN A 91 -4.52 12.77 -1.64
C GLN A 91 -4.08 11.63 -2.56
N LYS A 92 -4.87 11.31 -3.60
CA LYS A 92 -4.51 10.31 -4.61
C LYS A 92 -3.24 10.70 -5.37
N ARG A 93 -3.11 11.97 -5.77
CA ARG A 93 -1.87 12.46 -6.40
C ARG A 93 -0.68 12.31 -5.45
N SER A 94 -0.82 12.73 -4.19
CA SER A 94 0.24 12.59 -3.18
C SER A 94 0.69 11.14 -3.02
N ALA A 95 -0.25 10.19 -2.98
CA ALA A 95 0.07 8.76 -2.95
C ALA A 95 0.91 8.32 -4.16
N VAL A 96 0.50 8.72 -5.37
CA VAL A 96 1.25 8.39 -6.60
C VAL A 96 2.65 9.03 -6.60
N VAL A 97 2.81 10.27 -6.13
CA VAL A 97 4.11 10.94 -6.00
C VAL A 97 5.05 10.15 -5.10
N VAL A 98 4.55 9.68 -3.95
CA VAL A 98 5.34 8.91 -3.00
C VAL A 98 5.81 7.60 -3.63
N LEU A 99 4.92 6.84 -4.27
CA LEU A 99 5.32 5.60 -4.96
C LEU A 99 6.32 5.85 -6.10
N ALA A 100 6.18 6.96 -6.84
CA ALA A 100 7.14 7.32 -7.89
C ALA A 100 8.55 7.63 -7.34
N ARG A 101 8.66 8.15 -6.11
CA ARG A 101 9.96 8.35 -5.44
C ARG A 101 10.58 7.02 -5.04
N VAL A 102 9.78 6.07 -4.55
CA VAL A 102 10.23 4.70 -4.27
C VAL A 102 10.76 4.02 -5.54
N LEU A 103 10.08 4.18 -6.67
CA LEU A 103 10.56 3.62 -7.95
C LEU A 103 11.85 4.29 -8.45
N GLU A 104 12.04 5.59 -8.21
CA GLU A 104 13.28 6.29 -8.57
C GLU A 104 14.49 5.74 -7.81
N SER A 105 14.35 5.42 -6.51
CA SER A 105 15.46 4.83 -5.75
C SER A 105 15.85 3.45 -6.28
N ARG A 106 14.92 2.75 -6.95
CA ARG A 106 15.09 1.42 -7.56
C ARG A 106 15.47 1.47 -9.04
N ARG A 107 15.73 2.65 -9.60
CA ARG A 107 16.00 2.85 -11.03
C ARG A 107 17.15 2.01 -11.58
N ASN A 108 18.23 1.87 -10.82
CA ASN A 108 19.37 1.05 -11.26
C ASN A 108 19.02 -0.43 -11.37
N LEU A 109 18.16 -0.95 -10.47
CA LEU A 109 17.66 -2.33 -10.54
C LEU A 109 16.73 -2.50 -11.75
N LEU A 110 15.82 -1.55 -11.97
CA LEU A 110 14.94 -1.54 -13.13
C LEU A 110 15.73 -1.56 -14.44
N ARG A 111 16.82 -0.79 -14.53
CA ARG A 111 17.73 -0.78 -15.70
C ARG A 111 18.43 -2.10 -15.98
N ALA A 112 18.80 -2.82 -14.91
CA ALA A 112 19.51 -4.07 -15.02
C ALA A 112 18.58 -5.23 -15.41
N GLU A 113 17.36 -5.23 -14.89
CA GLU A 113 16.43 -6.37 -14.97
C GLU A 113 15.27 -6.18 -15.96
N LEU A 114 14.89 -4.94 -16.31
CA LEU A 114 13.87 -4.64 -17.32
C LEU A 114 14.51 -4.24 -18.65
N LEU A 115 13.77 -4.47 -19.74
CA LEU A 115 14.14 -3.94 -21.05
C LEU A 115 14.23 -2.40 -20.97
N SER A 116 15.36 -1.84 -21.37
CA SER A 116 15.68 -0.41 -21.21
C SER A 116 14.61 0.56 -21.75
N LYS A 117 13.84 0.15 -22.76
CA LYS A 117 12.75 0.95 -23.34
C LYS A 117 11.52 1.08 -22.44
N ASP A 118 11.28 0.08 -21.58
CA ASP A 118 10.10 0.06 -20.71
C ASP A 118 10.32 0.91 -19.45
N GLU A 119 11.56 1.02 -18.98
CA GLU A 119 11.97 1.93 -17.90
C GLU A 119 11.75 3.40 -18.29
N ASP A 120 12.22 3.79 -19.47
CA ASP A 120 12.07 5.17 -19.96
C ASP A 120 10.60 5.56 -20.11
N ALA A 121 9.73 4.64 -20.56
CA ALA A 121 8.29 4.88 -20.62
C ALA A 121 7.69 5.13 -19.23
N LEU A 122 8.12 4.36 -18.22
CA LEU A 122 7.66 4.47 -16.84
C LEU A 122 8.00 5.83 -16.21
N PHE A 123 9.25 6.26 -16.34
CA PHE A 123 9.66 7.55 -15.78
C PHE A 123 9.20 8.74 -16.64
N MET A 124 9.06 8.58 -17.96
CA MET A 124 8.56 9.64 -18.83
C MET A 124 7.07 9.89 -18.62
N ILE A 125 6.28 8.87 -18.28
CA ILE A 125 4.90 9.02 -17.76
C ILE A 125 4.95 9.89 -16.50
N ALA A 126 5.70 9.49 -15.46
CA ALA A 126 5.80 10.27 -14.21
C ALA A 126 6.20 11.74 -14.41
N ASN A 127 7.13 12.01 -15.34
CA ASN A 127 7.59 13.36 -15.66
C ASN A 127 6.55 14.17 -16.47
N LYS A 128 5.86 13.55 -17.43
CA LYS A 128 4.80 14.20 -18.23
C LYS A 128 3.52 14.48 -17.42
N PHE A 129 3.28 13.73 -16.35
CA PHE A 129 2.11 13.91 -15.49
C PHE A 129 2.28 15.02 -14.46
N ASP A 130 3.38 15.79 -14.53
CA ASP A 130 3.64 16.87 -13.59
C ASP A 130 3.51 16.38 -12.12
N ILE A 131 3.94 15.16 -11.87
CA ILE A 131 3.98 14.61 -10.51
C ILE A 131 5.17 15.23 -9.76
N ARG A 132 6.11 15.88 -10.49
CA ARG A 132 7.36 16.44 -9.96
C ARG A 132 7.56 17.96 -10.10
N HIS A 133 6.88 18.71 -10.98
CA HIS A 133 7.22 20.12 -11.25
C HIS A 133 6.02 20.96 -11.71
N GLN A 134 5.22 21.48 -10.76
CA GLN A 134 4.06 22.33 -11.07
C GLN A 134 4.43 23.39 -12.11
N ASN A 135 4.05 23.15 -13.36
CA ASN A 135 4.09 24.16 -14.40
C ASN A 135 2.64 24.46 -14.73
N GLU A 136 2.22 25.69 -14.45
CA GLU A 136 0.86 26.21 -14.69
C GLU A 136 0.37 26.04 -16.15
N SER A 137 1.25 25.64 -17.06
CA SER A 137 1.00 25.48 -18.49
C SER A 137 0.79 24.04 -18.99
N GLN A 138 0.80 22.99 -18.13
CA GLN A 138 0.61 21.61 -18.59
C GLN A 138 -0.59 20.91 -17.94
N LYS A 139 -1.66 20.75 -18.75
CA LYS A 139 -2.84 19.88 -18.58
C LYS A 139 -3.09 19.39 -17.14
N SER A 140 -3.59 20.27 -16.28
CA SER A 140 -4.03 19.90 -14.92
C SER A 140 -5.38 19.17 -14.88
N ASP A 141 -5.83 18.62 -16.01
CA ASP A 141 -7.18 18.08 -16.23
C ASP A 141 -7.20 16.55 -16.40
N TYR A 142 -6.31 15.83 -15.72
CA TYR A 142 -6.38 14.38 -15.68
C TYR A 142 -7.44 13.90 -14.70
N ASP A 143 -8.34 13.06 -15.20
CA ASP A 143 -9.41 12.39 -14.44
C ASP A 143 -8.83 11.58 -13.26
N GLU A 144 -9.61 11.43 -12.21
CA GLU A 144 -9.27 10.65 -11.01
C GLU A 144 -9.00 9.19 -11.37
N ALA A 145 -9.72 8.64 -12.35
CA ALA A 145 -9.48 7.30 -12.89
C ALA A 145 -8.04 7.09 -13.38
N PHE A 146 -7.40 8.14 -13.87
CA PHE A 146 -6.01 8.09 -14.32
C PHE A 146 -5.03 7.99 -13.14
N LEU A 147 -5.29 8.71 -12.05
CA LEU A 147 -4.50 8.60 -10.81
C LEU A 147 -4.64 7.20 -10.20
N ASP A 148 -5.86 6.64 -10.24
CA ASP A 148 -6.12 5.28 -9.77
C ASP A 148 -5.33 4.25 -10.58
N TRP A 149 -5.37 4.36 -11.91
CA TRP A 149 -4.59 3.47 -12.78
C TRP A 149 -3.08 3.56 -12.50
N MET A 150 -2.52 4.77 -12.40
CA MET A 150 -1.10 4.96 -12.08
C MET A 150 -0.72 4.40 -10.70
N PHE A 151 -1.56 4.61 -9.69
CA PHE A 151 -1.32 4.09 -8.35
C PHE A 151 -1.16 2.57 -8.38
N TRP A 152 -2.11 1.86 -9.00
CA TRP A 152 -2.06 0.39 -9.10
C TRP A 152 -0.89 -0.10 -9.92
N TRP A 153 -0.53 0.62 -11.00
CA TRP A 153 0.60 0.26 -11.84
C TRP A 153 1.95 0.41 -11.11
N TYR A 154 2.15 1.51 -10.38
CA TYR A 154 3.36 1.72 -9.58
C TYR A 154 3.46 0.71 -8.44
N LEU A 155 2.34 0.44 -7.75
CA LEU A 155 2.33 -0.54 -6.68
C LEU A 155 2.72 -1.95 -7.17
N ALA A 156 2.19 -2.37 -8.33
CA ALA A 156 2.57 -3.63 -8.96
C ALA A 156 4.05 -3.66 -9.40
N THR A 157 4.58 -2.53 -9.86
CA THR A 157 5.99 -2.42 -10.25
C THR A 157 6.91 -2.52 -9.03
N ILE A 158 6.54 -1.88 -7.92
CA ILE A 158 7.27 -1.98 -6.64
C ILE A 158 7.33 -3.44 -6.21
N GLU A 159 6.21 -4.15 -6.23
CA GLU A 159 6.14 -5.57 -5.87
C GLU A 159 7.02 -6.45 -6.76
N LEU A 160 7.01 -6.21 -8.08
CA LEU A 160 7.91 -6.88 -9.00
C LEU A 160 9.37 -6.64 -8.63
N THR A 161 9.74 -5.39 -8.34
CA THR A 161 11.12 -5.07 -7.95
C THR A 161 11.53 -5.67 -6.61
N ASP A 162 10.62 -5.80 -5.63
CA ASP A 162 10.89 -6.50 -4.38
C ASP A 162 11.19 -7.99 -4.64
N ARG A 163 10.39 -8.64 -5.49
CA ARG A 163 10.64 -10.04 -5.90
C ARG A 163 11.98 -10.22 -6.61
N LEU A 164 12.34 -9.28 -7.48
CA LEU A 164 13.63 -9.33 -8.21
C LEU A 164 14.81 -9.10 -7.26
N ALA A 165 14.70 -8.15 -6.33
CA ALA A 165 15.72 -7.89 -5.33
C ALA A 165 15.97 -9.12 -4.42
N LEU A 166 14.90 -9.82 -4.02
CA LEU A 166 15.00 -11.06 -3.25
C LEU A 166 15.66 -12.20 -4.06
N ARG A 167 15.42 -12.28 -5.37
CA ARG A 167 16.07 -13.29 -6.24
C ARG A 167 17.56 -13.00 -6.47
N GLY A 168 17.94 -11.72 -6.50
CA GLY A 168 19.32 -11.28 -6.72
C GLY A 168 20.25 -11.38 -5.50
N GLN A 169 19.71 -11.62 -4.30
CA GLN A 169 20.51 -11.84 -3.09
C GLN A 169 21.06 -13.27 -3.06
N PRO A 170 22.38 -13.49 -3.19
CA PRO A 170 22.94 -14.82 -3.00
C PRO A 170 22.69 -15.25 -1.55
N ALA A 171 22.20 -16.49 -1.37
CA ALA A 171 21.98 -17.08 -0.05
C ALA A 171 23.24 -16.90 0.80
N ALA A 172 23.11 -16.20 1.94
CA ALA A 172 24.19 -16.04 2.88
C ALA A 172 24.70 -17.44 3.28
N GLN A 173 25.89 -17.81 2.82
CA GLN A 173 26.51 -19.07 3.21
C GLN A 173 26.71 -19.05 4.73
N PRO A 174 26.29 -20.10 5.46
CA PRO A 174 26.52 -20.18 6.89
C PRO A 174 28.04 -20.16 7.11
N SER A 175 28.52 -19.19 7.88
CA SER A 175 29.91 -19.14 8.29
C SER A 175 30.18 -20.30 9.26
N GLU A 176 30.64 -21.43 8.73
CA GLU A 176 31.36 -22.42 9.52
C GLU A 176 32.60 -21.73 10.10
N ARG A 177 32.52 -21.36 11.38
CA ARG A 177 33.70 -21.09 12.20
C ARG A 177 33.98 -22.34 13.03
N ALA A 178 35.12 -22.93 12.70
CA ALA A 178 35.81 -24.01 13.41
C ALA A 178 36.20 -23.62 14.84
#